data_AF-J5U260-F1
#
_entry.id   AF-J5U260-F1
#
_cell.length_a   1.000
_cell.length_b   1.000
_cell.length_c   1.000
_cell.angle_alpha   90.00
_cell.angle_beta   90.00
_cell.angle_gamma   90.00
#
_symmetry.space_group_name_H-M   'P 1'
#
loop_
_entity.id
_entity.type
_entity.pdbx_description
1 polymer ?
#
loop_
_entity_poly.entity_id
_entity_poly.type
_entity_poly.pdbx_seq_one_letter_code
_entity_poly.pdbx_strand_id
1 'polypeptide(L)' 'MKKEKIDRINELAHKKKSEGLTPDEVLEQAELRREFLAEIRADVKSQLESIEIVD' A
#
# COMPACT_ATOMS: atom_id res chain seq x y z
N MET A 1 5.25 -6.47 -3.66
CA MET A 1 5.75 -5.08 -3.62
C MET A 1 7.09 -5.06 -2.91
N LYS A 2 8.06 -4.30 -3.42
CA LYS A 2 9.37 -4.15 -2.76
C LYS A 2 9.26 -3.25 -1.53
N LYS A 3 10.08 -3.51 -0.51
CA LYS A 3 10.18 -2.69 0.71
C LYS A 3 10.40 -1.21 0.39
N GLU A 4 11.22 -0.92 -0.62
CA GLU A 4 11.50 0.44 -1.12
C GLU A 4 10.23 1.23 -1.48
N LYS A 5 9.22 0.60 -2.08
CA LYS A 5 7.95 1.25 -2.42
C LYS A 5 7.10 1.55 -1.18
N ILE A 6 7.15 0.68 -0.18
CA ILE A 6 6.44 0.86 1.10
C ILE A 6 7.10 2.01 1.88
N ASP A 7 8.42 2.04 1.92
CA ASP A 7 9.18 3.12 2.54
C ASP A 7 8.85 4.45 1.87
N ARG A 8 8.77 4.48 0.53
CA ARG A 8 8.34 5.65 -0.23
C ARG A 8 6.91 6.10 0.10
N ILE A 9 5.96 5.19 0.25
CA ILE A 9 4.59 5.53 0.70
C ILE A 9 4.63 6.21 2.07
N ASN A 10 5.45 5.71 2.99
CA ASN A 10 5.59 6.26 4.34
C ASN A 10 6.22 7.65 4.30
N GLU A 11 7.29 7.85 3.52
CA GLU A 11 7.90 9.17 3.30
C GLU A 11 6.87 10.19 2.81
N LEU A 12 6.13 9.85 1.74
CA LEU A 12 5.07 10.70 1.20
C LEU A 12 3.95 10.94 2.23
N ALA A 13 3.63 9.96 3.07
CA ALA A 13 2.64 10.13 4.13
C ALA A 13 3.11 11.07 5.24
N HIS A 14 4.39 11.02 5.61
CA HIS A 14 5.01 11.94 6.57
C HIS A 14 5.07 13.35 6.00
N LYS A 15 5.55 13.49 4.76
CA LYS A 15 5.62 14.78 4.05
C LYS A 15 4.25 15.45 3.93
N LYS A 16 3.22 14.69 3.57
CA LYS A 16 1.82 15.16 3.52
C LYS A 16 1.34 15.76 4.85
N LYS A 17 1.78 15.21 5.99
CA LYS A 17 1.38 15.66 7.33
C LYS A 17 2.16 16.88 7.79
N SER A 18 3.43 17.04 7.39
CA SER A 18 4.29 18.15 7.82
C SER A 18 4.12 19.38 6.94
N GLU A 19 4.38 19.23 5.65
CA GLU A 19 4.56 20.34 4.70
C GLU A 19 3.57 20.29 3.52
N GLY A 20 2.85 19.17 3.37
CA GLY A 20 1.96 18.93 2.24
C GLY A 20 2.69 18.17 1.11
N LEU A 21 1.96 17.84 0.04
CA LEU A 21 2.51 17.17 -1.13
C LEU A 21 2.37 18.06 -2.35
N THR A 22 3.36 18.00 -3.23
CA THR A 22 3.21 18.59 -4.57
C THR A 22 2.20 17.78 -5.40
N PRO A 23 1.65 18.35 -6.48
CA PRO A 23 0.73 17.62 -7.36
C PRO A 23 1.31 16.30 -7.88
N ASP A 24 2.59 16.28 -8.25
CA ASP A 24 3.29 15.08 -8.72
C ASP A 24 3.40 14.03 -7.62
N GLU A 25 3.73 14.44 -6.40
CA GLU A 25 3.82 13.53 -5.25
C GLU A 25 2.46 12.96 -4.83
N VAL A 26 1.38 13.71 -5.03
CA VAL A 26 0.01 13.20 -4.82
C VAL A 26 -0.30 12.09 -5.82
N LEU A 27 0.08 12.27 -7.10
CA LEU A 27 -0.09 11.25 -8.12
C LEU A 27 0.76 10.01 -7.80
N GLU A 28 2.04 10.21 -7.46
CA GLU A 28 2.96 9.14 -7.04
C GLU A 28 2.38 8.35 -5.84
N GLN A 29 1.94 9.06 -4.80
CA GLN A 29 1.34 8.44 -3.61
C GLN A 29 0.07 7.63 -3.97
N ALA A 30 -0.76 8.14 -4.88
CA ALA A 30 -1.97 7.46 -5.31
C ALA A 30 -1.67 6.17 -6.08
N GLU A 31 -0.70 6.20 -6.99
CA GLU A 31 -0.28 5.03 -7.76
C GLU A 31 0.33 3.95 -6.85
N LEU A 32 1.26 4.34 -5.97
CA LEU A 32 1.88 3.42 -5.02
C LEU A 32 0.86 2.79 -4.07
N ARG A 33 -0.12 3.56 -3.59
CA ARG A 33 -1.21 3.02 -2.76
C ARG A 33 -2.13 2.08 -3.52
N ARG A 34 -2.40 2.36 -4.80
CA ARG A 34 -3.22 1.46 -5.63
C ARG A 34 -2.53 0.11 -5.80
N GLU A 35 -1.23 0.10 -6.08
CA GLU A 35 -0.42 -1.12 -6.19
C GLU A 35 -0.42 -1.89 -4.86
N PHE A 36 -0.15 -1.21 -3.74
CA PHE A 36 -0.17 -1.82 -2.41
C PHE A 36 -1.51 -2.48 -2.09
N LEU A 37 -2.62 -1.78 -2.31
CA LEU A 37 -3.95 -2.30 -2.02
C LEU A 37 -4.32 -3.49 -2.92
N ALA A 38 -3.87 -3.50 -4.17
CA ALA A 38 -4.10 -4.62 -5.07
C ALA A 38 -3.42 -5.90 -4.56
N GLU A 39 -2.16 -5.79 -4.12
CA GLU A 39 -1.43 -6.92 -3.53
C GLU A 39 -2.05 -7.37 -2.20
N ILE A 40 -2.35 -6.44 -1.29
CA ILE A 40 -2.97 -6.79 -0.01
C ILE A 40 -4.31 -7.49 -0.21
N ARG A 41 -5.13 -7.06 -1.18
CA ARG A 41 -6.39 -7.76 -1.49
C ARG A 41 -6.16 -9.17 -2.01
N ALA A 42 -5.15 -9.38 -2.84
CA ALA A 42 -4.79 -10.70 -3.35
C ALA A 42 -4.31 -11.61 -2.21
N ASP A 43 -3.42 -11.11 -1.35
CA ASP A 43 -2.90 -11.83 -0.19
C ASP A 43 -4.01 -12.21 0.79
N VAL A 44 -4.90 -11.26 1.13
CA VAL A 44 -6.04 -11.53 2.03
C VAL A 44 -6.98 -12.56 1.43
N LYS A 45 -7.25 -12.48 0.12
CA LYS A 45 -8.08 -13.49 -0.56
C LYS A 45 -7.44 -14.88 -0.48
N SER A 46 -6.14 -14.98 -0.75
CA SER A 46 -5.41 -16.25 -0.67
C SER A 46 -5.40 -16.82 0.75
N GLN A 47 -5.25 -15.97 1.77
CA GLN A 47 -5.32 -16.41 3.17
C GLN A 47 -6.70 -16.93 3.53
N LEU A 48 -7.78 -16.28 3.06
CA LEU A 48 -9.14 -16.72 3.32
C LEU A 48 -9.44 -18.07 2.65
N GLU A 49 -8.95 -18.28 1.43
CA GLU A 49 -9.07 -19.54 0.69
C GLU A 49 -8.29 -20.69 1.36
N SER A 50 -7.25 -20.39 2.14
CA SER A 50 -6.46 -21.40 2.87
C SER A 50 -6.99 -21.73 4.27
N ILE A 51 -8.10 -21.12 4.71
CA ILE A 51 -8.70 -21.45 6.01
C ILE A 51 -9.41 -22.80 5.88
N GLU A 52 -8.82 -23.85 6.45
CA GLU A 52 -9.48 -25.13 6.64
C GLU A 52 -10.22 -25.14 7.98
N ILE A 53 -11.51 -25.45 7.96
CA ILE A 53 -12.29 -25.70 9.17
C ILE A 53 -11.99 -27.13 9.62
N VAL A 54 -11.35 -27.27 10.77
CA VAL A 54 -11.09 -28.55 11.42
C VAL A 54 -12.23 -28.83 12.41
N ASP A 55 -12.91 -29.96 12.25
CA ASP A 55 -13.93 -30.51 13.18
C ASP A 55 -13.31 -31.62 14.05
#